data_AF-A0A1D2MCB3-F1
#
_entry.id   AF-A0A1D2MCB3-F1
#
_cell.length_a   1.000
_cell.length_b   1.000
_cell.length_c   1.000
_cell.angle_alpha   90.00
_cell.angle_beta   90.00
_cell.angle_gamma   90.00
#
_symmetry.space_group_name_H-M   'P 1'
#
loop_
_entity.id
_entity.type
_entity.pdbx_description
1 polymer ?
#
loop_
_entity_poly.entity_id
_entity_poly.type
_entity_poly.pdbx_seq_one_letter_code
_entity_poly.pdbx_strand_id
1 'polypeptide(L)'
;MKPSLVGVVILGVCQLASSQRFSLLQRILPLRVCRTHQPLQINDTIDPFACQRELVAASNVKDPEADKSIIQISEENGYTIQSHNVTTSDGYILTIFRISGGRRSPPREGKPAVLVLHGWGNSCDSWIALPNDKNLAYLLADTGYDVWLGCHRGTSFSLGHTTLNSNTDIGFWDFSFHEMGLYDFPAMVDHVLLTSGNEKIFVIAHSQGAIAFLVAASEIPSINKKIRAAYLMAPGAYLGSSYEPFTSALLPILGIPIVGRLHNLLGGRFSLRDTSILTSALGIGRLAICQPKAIRCGICDVYTLAPYYFNRAQTNYVSYG
;
A
#
# COMPACT_ATOMS: atom_id res chain seq x y z
N MET A 1 -6.71 28.02 -11.34
CA MET A 1 -6.89 28.31 -12.79
C MET A 1 -7.30 27.02 -13.49
N LYS A 2 -8.50 26.95 -14.07
CA LYS A 2 -8.97 25.78 -14.84
C LYS A 2 -8.22 25.73 -16.20
N PRO A 3 -7.65 24.61 -16.64
CA PRO A 3 -7.10 24.52 -17.99
C PRO A 3 -8.24 24.42 -19.01
N SER A 4 -8.05 25.09 -20.14
CA SER A 4 -9.01 25.27 -21.21
C SER A 4 -9.28 23.99 -22.03
N LEU A 5 -10.51 23.93 -22.56
CA LEU A 5 -11.12 22.81 -23.32
C LEU A 5 -10.33 22.34 -24.56
N VAL A 6 -9.27 23.05 -24.96
CA VAL A 6 -8.48 22.73 -26.16
C VAL A 6 -7.39 21.69 -25.86
N GLY A 7 -6.91 21.61 -24.61
CA GLY A 7 -5.94 20.58 -24.20
C GLY A 7 -6.54 19.16 -24.09
N VAL A 8 -7.85 19.07 -23.89
CA VAL A 8 -8.59 17.80 -23.75
C VAL A 8 -8.78 17.09 -25.09
N VAL A 9 -8.88 17.84 -26.19
CA VAL A 9 -9.14 17.27 -27.53
C VAL A 9 -7.87 16.64 -28.13
N ILE A 10 -6.67 17.17 -27.84
CA ILE A 10 -5.41 16.59 -28.34
C ILE A 10 -5.05 15.29 -27.58
N LEU A 11 -5.39 15.18 -26.30
CA LEU A 11 -5.20 13.98 -25.49
C LEU A 11 -6.20 12.85 -25.83
N GLY A 12 -7.43 13.19 -26.23
CA GLY A 12 -8.44 12.21 -26.66
C GLY A 12 -8.06 11.44 -27.94
N VAL A 13 -7.31 12.05 -28.85
CA VAL A 13 -6.91 11.40 -30.12
C VAL A 13 -5.76 10.41 -29.92
N CYS A 14 -4.85 10.64 -28.94
CA CYS A 14 -3.82 9.66 -28.56
C CYS A 14 -4.40 8.42 -27.86
N GLN A 15 -5.53 8.56 -27.15
CA GLN A 15 -6.19 7.46 -26.44
C GLN A 15 -6.90 6.47 -27.38
N LEU A 16 -7.39 6.91 -28.54
CA LEU A 16 -7.97 5.99 -29.54
C LEU A 16 -6.90 5.23 -30.33
N ALA A 17 -5.72 5.84 -30.54
CA ALA A 17 -4.62 5.25 -31.31
C ALA A 17 -3.74 4.25 -30.54
N SER A 18 -3.89 4.16 -29.21
CA SER A 18 -3.13 3.24 -28.35
C SER A 18 -3.91 1.99 -27.94
N SER A 19 -5.21 1.93 -28.27
CA SER A 19 -5.96 0.67 -28.23
C SER A 19 -5.52 -0.22 -29.40
N GLN A 20 -5.15 -1.49 -29.13
CA GLN A 20 -4.75 -2.46 -30.16
C GLN A 20 -5.87 -2.85 -31.15
N ARG A 21 -6.96 -2.07 -31.26
CA ARG A 21 -8.15 -2.43 -32.05
C ARG A 21 -8.24 -1.80 -33.45
N PHE A 22 -7.29 -0.96 -33.88
CA PHE A 22 -7.32 -0.37 -35.23
C PHE A 22 -5.95 -0.41 -35.93
N SER A 23 -5.66 -1.53 -36.60
CA SER A 23 -4.43 -1.75 -37.40
C SER A 23 -4.31 -0.85 -38.64
N LEU A 24 -5.39 -0.18 -39.04
CA LEU A 24 -5.43 0.65 -40.25
C LEU A 24 -4.76 2.03 -40.07
N LEU A 25 -4.80 2.59 -38.85
CA LEU A 25 -4.30 3.94 -38.54
C LEU A 25 -2.77 4.02 -38.36
N GLN A 26 -2.11 2.89 -38.05
CA GLN A 26 -0.66 2.81 -37.85
C GLN A 26 0.16 3.01 -39.15
N ARG A 27 -0.47 2.97 -40.33
CA ARG A 27 0.20 3.12 -41.63
C ARG A 27 0.39 4.57 -42.08
N ILE A 28 -0.23 5.54 -41.43
CA ILE A 28 -0.37 6.91 -41.96
C ILE A 28 0.52 7.94 -41.24
N LEU A 29 0.99 7.68 -40.01
CA LEU A 29 1.81 8.62 -39.23
C LEU A 29 2.94 7.91 -38.45
N PRO A 30 4.21 8.34 -38.58
CA PRO A 30 5.32 7.73 -37.85
C PRO A 30 5.39 8.33 -36.45
N LEU A 31 4.52 7.88 -35.54
CA LEU A 31 4.60 8.24 -34.12
C LEU A 31 5.61 7.31 -33.42
N ARG A 32 6.59 7.90 -32.71
CA ARG A 32 7.52 7.14 -31.86
C ARG A 32 6.76 6.52 -30.70
N VAL A 33 6.43 5.24 -30.83
CA VAL A 33 5.88 4.42 -29.74
C VAL A 33 7.03 4.08 -28.77
N CYS A 34 6.92 4.48 -27.50
CA CYS A 34 7.79 3.96 -26.46
C CYS A 34 7.64 2.44 -26.41
N ARG A 35 8.72 1.69 -26.64
CA ARG A 35 8.70 0.23 -26.52
C ARG A 35 8.22 -0.12 -25.11
N THR A 36 7.14 -0.91 -25.04
CA THR A 36 6.72 -1.56 -23.81
C THR A 36 7.88 -2.40 -23.28
N HIS A 37 8.17 -2.27 -21.98
CA HIS A 37 9.12 -3.15 -21.33
C HIS A 37 8.55 -4.57 -21.39
N GLN A 38 9.18 -5.44 -22.17
CA GLN A 38 8.84 -6.86 -22.13
C GLN A 38 9.37 -7.42 -20.80
N PRO A 39 8.56 -8.13 -20.01
CA PRO A 39 9.06 -8.79 -18.81
C PRO A 39 10.22 -9.69 -19.20
N LEU A 40 11.29 -9.66 -18.41
CA LEU A 40 12.45 -10.53 -18.59
C LEU A 40 11.94 -11.98 -18.73
N GLN A 41 12.28 -12.64 -19.85
CA GLN A 41 12.09 -14.08 -19.96
C GLN A 41 13.12 -14.74 -19.05
N ILE A 42 12.70 -15.01 -17.82
CA ILE A 42 13.48 -15.82 -16.89
C ILE A 42 13.33 -17.27 -17.37
N ASN A 43 14.41 -17.84 -17.92
CA ASN A 43 14.52 -19.27 -18.17
C ASN A 43 14.68 -19.99 -16.83
N ASP A 44 13.57 -20.12 -16.09
CA ASP A 44 13.50 -20.91 -14.87
C ASP A 44 13.61 -22.40 -15.25
N THR A 45 14.83 -22.93 -15.19
CA THR A 45 15.14 -24.37 -15.32
C THR A 45 15.18 -25.08 -13.97
N ILE A 46 14.79 -24.40 -12.89
CA ILE A 46 14.54 -24.99 -11.57
C ILE A 46 13.05 -25.33 -11.55
N ASP A 47 12.64 -26.56 -11.21
CA ASP A 47 11.24 -26.86 -10.91
C ASP A 47 10.90 -26.21 -9.56
N PRO A 48 10.27 -25.01 -9.52
CA PRO A 48 10.09 -24.29 -8.28
C PRO A 48 8.67 -24.62 -7.82
N PHE A 49 8.58 -25.65 -6.97
CA PHE A 49 7.39 -25.99 -6.19
C PHE A 49 6.19 -26.43 -7.04
N ALA A 50 6.08 -27.74 -7.24
CA ALA A 50 4.80 -28.38 -7.56
C ALA A 50 3.76 -27.92 -6.51
N CYS A 51 2.79 -27.13 -6.99
CA CYS A 51 1.75 -26.49 -6.18
C CYS A 51 1.18 -27.49 -5.16
N GLN A 52 1.48 -27.24 -3.89
CA GLN A 52 1.22 -28.14 -2.76
C GLN A 52 -0.26 -28.07 -2.39
N ARG A 53 -1.10 -28.63 -3.26
CA ARG A 53 -2.56 -28.70 -3.12
C ARG A 53 -3.04 -29.65 -2.02
N GLU A 54 -2.16 -30.08 -1.12
CA GLU A 54 -2.53 -30.92 0.02
C GLU A 54 -2.65 -30.15 1.34
N LEU A 55 -2.13 -28.93 1.48
CA LEU A 55 -2.16 -28.22 2.77
C LEU A 55 -3.43 -27.37 2.98
N VAL A 56 -3.89 -26.60 1.98
CA VAL A 56 -4.95 -25.60 2.19
C VAL A 56 -6.36 -26.19 2.23
N ALA A 57 -6.57 -27.38 1.67
CA ALA A 57 -7.86 -28.08 1.74
C ALA A 57 -8.03 -28.92 3.02
N ALA A 58 -6.97 -29.11 3.82
CA ALA A 58 -6.96 -30.02 4.98
C ALA A 58 -6.56 -29.38 6.31
N SER A 59 -6.08 -28.13 6.34
CA SER A 59 -5.53 -27.56 7.57
C SER A 59 -6.60 -26.81 8.40
N ASN A 60 -7.06 -27.43 9.49
CA ASN A 60 -7.49 -26.77 10.72
C ASN A 60 -6.34 -25.97 11.40
N VAL A 61 -5.35 -25.49 10.62
CA VAL A 61 -4.19 -24.75 11.13
C VAL A 61 -4.63 -23.31 11.31
N LYS A 62 -4.93 -22.98 12.56
CA LYS A 62 -5.11 -21.61 13.00
C LYS A 62 -3.71 -21.01 13.11
N ASP A 63 -3.42 -20.00 12.28
CA ASP A 63 -2.21 -19.19 12.45
C ASP A 63 -2.17 -18.69 13.90
N PRO A 64 -1.14 -19.05 14.69
CA PRO A 64 -1.06 -18.71 16.11
C PRO A 64 -0.95 -17.20 16.35
N GLU A 65 -0.60 -16.41 15.32
CA GLU A 65 -0.52 -14.95 15.38
C GLU A 65 -1.79 -14.25 14.89
N ALA A 66 -2.74 -14.96 14.25
CA ALA A 66 -3.91 -14.34 13.61
C ALA A 66 -4.81 -13.51 14.55
N ASP A 67 -4.85 -13.88 15.84
CA ASP A 67 -5.63 -13.18 16.87
C ASP A 67 -4.76 -12.26 17.76
N LYS A 68 -3.45 -12.20 17.51
CA LYS A 68 -2.52 -11.42 18.33
C LYS A 68 -2.46 -9.97 17.85
N SER A 69 -2.31 -9.06 18.81
CA SER A 69 -2.00 -7.67 18.50
C SER A 69 -0.56 -7.51 18.00
N ILE A 70 -0.32 -6.44 17.24
CA ILE A 70 1.03 -6.01 16.83
C ILE A 70 2.01 -5.87 18.01
N ILE A 71 1.50 -5.49 19.20
CA ILE A 71 2.29 -5.40 20.43
C ILE A 71 2.72 -6.80 20.88
N GLN A 72 1.77 -7.73 21.03
CA GLN A 72 2.06 -9.10 21.44
C GLN A 72 3.04 -9.81 20.48
N ILE A 73 2.80 -9.70 19.16
CA ILE A 73 3.70 -10.31 18.15
C ILE A 73 5.11 -9.76 18.29
N SER A 74 5.26 -8.45 18.48
CA SER A 74 6.58 -7.84 18.61
C SER A 74 7.29 -8.22 19.91
N GLU A 75 6.56 -8.23 21.03
CA GLU A 75 7.11 -8.60 22.34
C GLU A 75 7.57 -10.06 22.36
N GLU A 76 6.78 -10.99 21.81
CA GLU A 76 7.15 -12.40 21.67
C GLU A 76 8.38 -12.58 20.76
N ASN A 77 8.53 -11.72 19.76
CA ASN A 77 9.71 -11.68 18.89
C ASN A 77 10.93 -10.98 19.53
N GLY A 78 10.80 -10.45 20.75
CA GLY A 78 11.88 -9.82 21.50
C GLY A 78 12.10 -8.34 21.19
N TYR A 79 11.07 -7.65 20.71
CA TYR A 79 11.09 -6.22 20.38
C TYR A 79 10.07 -5.45 21.23
N THR A 80 10.53 -4.41 21.92
CA THR A 80 9.63 -3.47 22.61
C THR A 80 9.01 -2.52 21.60
N ILE A 81 7.68 -2.50 21.53
CA ILE A 81 6.91 -1.65 20.64
C ILE A 81 5.90 -0.80 21.42
N GLN A 82 5.75 0.46 21.04
CA GLN A 82 4.86 1.42 21.72
C GLN A 82 3.91 2.04 20.72
N SER A 83 2.63 2.17 21.07
CA SER A 83 1.64 2.90 20.28
C SER A 83 1.68 4.39 20.62
N HIS A 84 1.56 5.24 19.61
CA HIS A 84 1.40 6.68 19.73
C HIS A 84 0.19 7.14 18.93
N ASN A 85 -0.58 8.08 19.48
CA ASN A 85 -1.64 8.73 18.75
C ASN A 85 -1.17 10.09 18.23
N VAL A 86 -1.46 10.35 16.96
CA VAL A 86 -1.09 11.56 16.25
C VAL A 86 -2.35 12.16 15.65
N THR A 87 -2.66 13.40 16.02
CA THR A 87 -3.84 14.11 15.49
C THR A 87 -3.42 14.98 14.31
N THR A 88 -4.06 14.78 13.16
CA THR A 88 -3.84 15.60 11.96
C THR A 88 -4.55 16.94 12.08
N SER A 89 -4.15 17.92 11.26
CA SER A 89 -4.77 19.26 11.28
C SER A 89 -6.24 19.26 10.87
N ASP A 90 -6.69 18.25 10.11
CA ASP A 90 -8.08 18.05 9.72
C ASP A 90 -8.86 17.14 10.68
N GLY A 91 -8.24 16.70 11.79
CA GLY A 91 -8.93 16.08 12.91
C GLY A 91 -8.91 14.55 12.96
N TYR A 92 -8.26 13.86 12.02
CA TYR A 92 -8.06 12.42 12.10
C TYR A 92 -7.06 12.08 13.21
N ILE A 93 -7.32 10.98 13.91
CA ILE A 93 -6.44 10.46 14.95
C ILE A 93 -5.81 9.17 14.41
N LEU A 94 -4.53 9.29 14.07
CA LEU A 94 -3.71 8.20 13.56
C LEU A 94 -3.04 7.48 14.72
N THR A 95 -3.05 6.16 14.69
CA THR A 95 -2.15 5.38 15.55
C THR A 95 -0.90 5.03 14.76
N ILE A 96 0.27 5.25 15.34
CA ILE A 96 1.56 4.82 14.81
C ILE A 96 2.31 4.01 15.85
N PHE A 97 3.19 3.11 15.43
CA PHE A 97 3.93 2.24 16.34
C PHE A 97 5.42 2.53 16.31
N ARG A 98 6.08 2.53 17.46
CA ARG A 98 7.50 2.80 17.61
C ARG A 98 8.24 1.59 18.16
N ILE A 99 9.29 1.15 17.47
CA ILE A 99 10.28 0.18 17.95
C ILE A 99 11.59 0.95 18.20
N SER A 100 11.80 1.34 19.45
CA SER A 100 12.93 2.20 19.86
C SER A 100 14.27 1.46 19.96
N GLY A 101 14.23 0.12 19.97
CA GLY A 101 15.42 -0.73 19.92
C GLY A 101 15.12 -2.16 19.53
N GLY A 102 16.14 -2.82 18.99
CA GLY A 102 16.12 -4.23 18.64
C GLY A 102 16.91 -5.09 19.62
N ARG A 103 16.85 -6.40 19.41
CA ARG A 103 17.56 -7.42 20.20
C ARG A 103 19.06 -7.22 20.23
N ARG A 104 19.61 -6.67 19.14
CA ARG A 104 21.04 -6.36 18.98
C ARG A 104 21.41 -4.90 19.24
N SER A 105 20.41 -4.03 19.40
CA SER A 105 20.61 -2.60 19.63
C SER A 105 19.54 -2.05 20.56
N PRO A 106 19.78 -2.02 21.89
CA PRO A 106 18.77 -1.61 22.86
C PRO A 106 18.34 -0.15 22.67
N PRO A 107 17.19 0.26 23.23
CA PRO A 107 16.74 1.65 23.17
C PRO A 107 17.80 2.62 23.70
N ARG A 108 18.08 3.69 22.94
CA ARG A 108 18.95 4.80 23.35
C ARG A 108 18.53 6.09 22.66
N GLU A 109 18.84 7.23 23.27
CA GLU A 109 18.64 8.54 22.65
C GLU A 109 19.59 8.77 21.47
N GLY A 110 19.16 9.62 20.53
CA GLY A 110 19.96 10.00 19.36
C GLY A 110 20.11 8.92 18.30
N LYS A 111 19.29 7.85 18.34
CA LYS A 111 19.19 6.92 17.20
C LYS A 111 18.56 7.64 15.99
N PRO A 112 19.06 7.38 14.76
CA PRO A 112 18.44 7.91 13.56
C PRO A 112 17.01 7.36 13.42
N ALA A 113 16.03 8.26 13.34
CA ALA A 113 14.63 7.88 13.19
C ALA A 113 14.29 7.52 11.73
N VAL A 114 13.48 6.50 11.54
CA VAL A 114 12.96 6.07 10.23
C VAL A 114 11.45 5.86 10.31
N LEU A 115 10.70 6.54 9.44
CA LEU A 115 9.26 6.34 9.26
C LEU A 115 9.01 5.37 8.09
N VAL A 116 8.26 4.30 8.36
CA VAL A 116 7.94 3.24 7.40
C VAL A 116 6.44 3.25 7.09
N LEU A 117 6.08 3.39 5.81
CA LEU A 117 4.70 3.57 5.35
C LEU A 117 4.22 2.42 4.45
N HIS A 118 3.06 1.86 4.78
CA HIS A 118 2.42 0.76 4.06
C HIS A 118 1.78 1.20 2.72
N GLY A 119 1.40 0.21 1.91
CA GLY A 119 0.68 0.41 0.64
C GLY A 119 -0.84 0.33 0.77
N TRP A 120 -1.54 0.48 -0.35
CA TRP A 120 -3.01 0.39 -0.40
C TRP A 120 -3.50 -1.00 0.03
N GLY A 121 -4.63 -1.07 0.73
CA GLY A 121 -5.22 -2.33 1.19
C GLY A 121 -4.44 -3.07 2.30
N ASN A 122 -3.36 -2.46 2.80
CA ASN A 122 -2.57 -2.95 3.92
C ASN A 122 -2.65 -1.98 5.10
N SER A 123 -1.98 -2.33 6.19
CA SER A 123 -1.78 -1.48 7.36
C SER A 123 -0.33 -1.59 7.83
N CYS A 124 0.04 -0.83 8.86
CA CYS A 124 1.40 -0.75 9.39
C CYS A 124 1.93 -2.05 10.00
N ASP A 125 1.06 -2.96 10.43
CA ASP A 125 1.35 -4.32 10.89
C ASP A 125 1.95 -5.22 9.78
N SER A 126 1.74 -4.87 8.51
CA SER A 126 2.38 -5.58 7.39
C SER A 126 3.91 -5.57 7.47
N TRP A 127 4.49 -4.58 8.16
CA TRP A 127 5.94 -4.48 8.35
C TRP A 127 6.49 -5.38 9.46
N ILE A 128 5.63 -6.01 10.25
CA ILE A 128 6.03 -6.98 11.29
C ILE A 128 5.63 -8.44 10.96
N ALA A 129 5.00 -8.68 9.81
CA ALA A 129 4.42 -9.99 9.44
C ALA A 129 5.44 -11.05 8.98
N LEU A 130 6.71 -10.68 8.78
CA LEU A 130 7.77 -11.62 8.39
C LEU A 130 8.59 -12.07 9.62
N PRO A 131 9.22 -13.27 9.55
CA PRO A 131 10.19 -13.70 10.57
C PRO A 131 11.32 -12.68 10.78
N ASN A 132 11.85 -12.62 12.00
CA ASN A 132 12.81 -11.62 12.45
C ASN A 132 14.02 -11.39 11.50
N ASP A 133 14.55 -12.44 10.90
CA ASP A 133 15.72 -12.37 10.00
C ASP A 133 15.42 -11.78 8.62
N LYS A 134 14.13 -11.66 8.26
CA LYS A 134 13.64 -11.12 6.97
C LYS A 134 12.73 -9.91 7.15
N ASN A 135 12.49 -9.51 8.39
CA ASN A 135 11.56 -8.46 8.73
C ASN A 135 12.26 -7.09 8.69
N LEU A 136 11.84 -6.22 7.77
CA LEU A 136 12.49 -4.92 7.59
C LEU A 136 12.50 -4.06 8.86
N ALA A 137 11.39 -4.01 9.60
CA ALA A 137 11.28 -3.19 10.81
C ALA A 137 12.25 -3.69 11.89
N TYR A 138 12.30 -5.01 12.10
CA TYR A 138 13.19 -5.63 13.09
C TYR A 138 14.66 -5.56 12.69
N LEU A 139 14.99 -5.71 11.40
CA LEU A 139 16.34 -5.53 10.88
C LEU A 139 16.84 -4.09 11.09
N LEU A 140 16.00 -3.09 10.85
CA LEU A 140 16.33 -1.69 11.12
C LEU A 140 16.55 -1.43 12.62
N ALA A 141 15.65 -1.95 13.47
CA ALA A 141 15.79 -1.80 14.92
C ALA A 141 17.08 -2.43 15.46
N ASP A 142 17.43 -3.63 14.97
CA ASP A 142 18.65 -4.35 15.32
C ASP A 142 19.93 -3.65 14.85
N THR A 143 19.86 -2.91 13.75
CA THR A 143 20.99 -2.15 13.20
C THR A 143 21.12 -0.74 13.79
N GLY A 144 20.25 -0.39 14.77
CA GLY A 144 20.39 0.80 15.59
C GLY A 144 19.54 2.00 15.16
N TYR A 145 18.49 1.78 14.36
CA TYR A 145 17.50 2.81 14.04
C TYR A 145 16.40 2.88 15.11
N ASP A 146 15.77 4.05 15.22
CA ASP A 146 14.50 4.25 15.93
C ASP A 146 13.36 4.15 14.90
N VAL A 147 12.64 3.02 14.91
CA VAL A 147 11.74 2.64 13.81
C VAL A 147 10.30 3.04 14.14
N TRP A 148 9.66 3.74 13.21
CA TRP A 148 8.29 4.21 13.32
C TRP A 148 7.45 3.63 12.19
N LEU A 149 6.38 2.92 12.52
CA LEU A 149 5.44 2.31 11.58
C LEU A 149 4.19 3.19 11.51
N GLY A 150 4.03 3.89 10.38
CA GLY A 150 2.90 4.80 10.17
C GLY A 150 1.68 4.07 9.63
N CYS A 151 0.53 4.22 10.30
CA CYS A 151 -0.76 3.68 9.85
C CYS A 151 -1.65 4.83 9.38
N HIS A 152 -1.93 4.90 8.08
CA HIS A 152 -2.74 5.98 7.51
C HIS A 152 -4.19 5.95 8.00
N ARG A 153 -4.89 7.10 7.90
CA ARG A 153 -6.32 7.21 8.20
C ARG A 153 -7.13 6.12 7.49
N GLY A 154 -8.15 5.60 8.16
CA GLY A 154 -9.04 4.56 7.63
C GLY A 154 -8.49 3.13 7.68
N THR A 155 -7.23 2.93 8.10
CA THR A 155 -6.73 1.60 8.47
C THR A 155 -7.32 1.15 9.80
N SER A 156 -7.24 -0.14 10.12
CA SER A 156 -7.80 -0.72 11.35
C SER A 156 -7.29 -0.06 12.64
N PHE A 157 -6.11 0.56 12.62
CA PHE A 157 -5.55 1.27 13.78
C PHE A 157 -5.91 2.76 13.81
N SER A 158 -6.35 3.35 12.70
CA SER A 158 -6.52 4.81 12.54
C SER A 158 -7.96 5.17 12.14
N LEU A 159 -8.92 4.75 12.97
CA LEU A 159 -10.36 4.96 12.80
C LEU A 159 -10.94 6.08 13.67
N GLY A 160 -10.08 6.85 14.35
CA GLY A 160 -10.47 7.95 15.22
C GLY A 160 -10.52 9.29 14.49
N HIS A 161 -11.41 10.18 14.95
CA HIS A 161 -11.47 11.58 14.54
C HIS A 161 -11.93 12.43 15.73
N THR A 162 -11.60 13.72 15.75
CA THR A 162 -12.00 14.66 16.81
C THR A 162 -13.50 14.99 16.84
N THR A 163 -14.24 14.67 15.77
CA THR A 163 -15.64 15.10 15.59
C THR A 163 -16.48 14.04 14.89
N LEU A 164 -15.91 13.34 13.91
CA LEU A 164 -16.60 12.32 13.11
C LEU A 164 -16.45 10.91 13.71
N ASN A 165 -17.46 10.07 13.50
CA ASN A 165 -17.46 8.67 13.88
C ASN A 165 -17.35 7.77 12.64
N SER A 166 -16.28 7.00 12.54
CA SER A 166 -16.01 6.08 11.43
C SER A 166 -17.11 5.04 11.20
N ASN A 167 -17.90 4.71 12.24
CA ASN A 167 -19.00 3.74 12.22
C ASN A 167 -20.34 4.33 11.74
N THR A 168 -20.55 5.64 11.81
CA THR A 168 -21.87 6.25 11.49
C THR A 168 -21.79 7.34 10.44
N ASP A 169 -20.67 8.05 10.33
CA ASP A 169 -20.59 9.27 9.55
C ASP A 169 -19.88 8.99 8.22
N ILE A 170 -20.62 9.08 7.11
CA ILE A 170 -20.07 8.90 5.75
C ILE A 170 -18.92 9.88 5.48
N GLY A 171 -19.00 11.10 6.03
CA GLY A 171 -17.96 12.12 5.88
C GLY A 171 -16.60 11.72 6.47
N PHE A 172 -16.55 10.76 7.40
CA PHE A 172 -15.28 10.20 7.88
C PHE A 172 -14.48 9.54 6.74
N TRP A 173 -15.14 9.08 5.69
CA TRP A 173 -14.51 8.36 4.58
C TRP A 173 -14.31 9.23 3.34
N ASP A 174 -14.48 10.55 3.47
CA ASP A 174 -14.25 11.51 2.38
C ASP A 174 -12.78 11.95 2.35
N PHE A 175 -11.89 11.01 2.01
CA PHE A 175 -10.47 11.25 1.84
C PHE A 175 -9.88 10.33 0.77
N SER A 176 -8.69 10.69 0.30
CA SER A 176 -7.90 9.93 -0.66
C SER A 176 -6.42 9.88 -0.23
N PHE A 177 -5.57 9.34 -1.10
CA PHE A 177 -4.11 9.43 -0.91
C PHE A 177 -3.60 10.88 -0.86
N HIS A 178 -4.38 11.85 -1.35
CA HIS A 178 -4.01 13.26 -1.34
C HIS A 178 -4.02 13.81 0.09
N GLU A 179 -5.09 13.59 0.84
CA GLU A 179 -5.21 13.98 2.25
C GLU A 179 -4.19 13.24 3.13
N MET A 180 -3.86 11.99 2.80
CA MET A 180 -2.77 11.27 3.46
C MET A 180 -1.42 11.96 3.27
N GLY A 181 -1.15 12.53 2.09
CA GLY A 181 0.06 13.30 1.84
C GLY A 181 0.04 14.70 2.48
N LEU A 182 -1.12 15.38 2.45
CA LEU A 182 -1.24 16.74 2.97
C LEU A 182 -1.30 16.80 4.50
N TYR A 183 -1.87 15.79 5.16
CA TYR A 183 -2.21 15.86 6.58
C TYR A 183 -1.60 14.72 7.40
N ASP A 184 -1.71 13.46 6.95
CA ASP A 184 -1.17 12.34 7.73
C ASP A 184 0.36 12.39 7.77
N PHE A 185 0.99 12.50 6.59
CA PHE A 185 2.43 12.45 6.47
C PHE A 185 3.13 13.55 7.28
N PRO A 186 2.74 14.84 7.19
CA PRO A 186 3.35 15.89 8.00
C PRO A 186 3.13 15.69 9.51
N ALA A 187 1.94 15.26 9.93
CA ALA A 187 1.65 15.03 11.34
C ALA A 187 2.50 13.89 11.92
N MET A 188 2.66 12.79 11.17
CA MET A 188 3.56 11.69 11.54
C MET A 188 5.02 12.16 11.61
N VAL A 189 5.51 12.89 10.60
CA VAL A 189 6.89 13.41 10.59
C VAL A 189 7.15 14.30 11.80
N ASP A 190 6.24 15.23 12.11
CA ASP A 190 6.40 16.17 13.23
C ASP A 190 6.41 15.45 14.57
N HIS A 191 5.52 14.46 14.74
CA HIS A 191 5.51 13.63 15.95
C HIS A 191 6.80 12.82 16.11
N VAL A 192 7.31 12.23 15.03
CA VAL A 192 8.57 11.46 15.04
C VAL A 192 9.76 12.35 15.39
N LEU A 193 9.88 13.54 14.77
CA LEU A 193 10.95 14.48 15.07
C LEU A 193 10.92 14.92 16.54
N LEU A 194 9.73 15.30 17.02
CA LEU A 194 9.53 15.73 18.40
C LEU A 194 9.91 14.63 19.41
N THR A 195 9.44 13.40 19.16
CA THR A 195 9.63 12.29 20.10
C THR A 195 11.05 11.73 20.06
N SER A 196 11.70 11.74 18.90
CA SER A 196 13.05 11.18 18.73
C SER A 196 14.17 12.20 18.99
N GLY A 197 13.87 13.50 18.97
CA GLY A 197 14.87 14.57 19.05
C GLY A 197 15.71 14.72 17.79
N ASN A 198 15.39 14.03 16.69
CA ASN A 198 16.11 14.16 15.42
C ASN A 198 15.71 15.46 14.71
N GLU A 199 16.66 16.11 14.02
CA GLU A 199 16.36 17.24 13.12
C GLU A 199 15.75 16.80 11.79
N LYS A 200 16.10 15.59 11.33
CA LYS A 200 15.63 14.98 10.09
C LYS A 200 15.45 13.49 10.26
N ILE A 201 14.50 12.90 9.53
CA ILE A 201 14.22 11.47 9.56
C ILE A 201 14.46 10.80 8.20
N PHE A 202 14.69 9.50 8.22
CA PHE A 202 14.59 8.68 7.02
C PHE A 202 13.13 8.29 6.76
N VAL A 203 12.79 8.08 5.49
CA VAL A 203 11.47 7.59 5.08
C VAL A 203 11.64 6.34 4.24
N ILE A 204 10.88 5.30 4.54
CA ILE A 204 10.72 4.13 3.69
C ILE A 204 9.24 4.01 3.38
N ALA A 205 8.87 3.90 2.11
CA ALA A 205 7.46 3.92 1.74
C ALA A 205 7.17 2.98 0.58
N HIS A 206 6.11 2.19 0.71
CA HIS A 206 5.68 1.23 -0.30
C HIS A 206 4.40 1.68 -0.99
N SER A 207 4.35 1.64 -2.33
CA SER A 207 3.14 1.84 -3.13
C SER A 207 2.41 3.14 -2.75
N GLN A 208 1.17 3.07 -2.26
CA GLN A 208 0.40 4.25 -1.81
C GLN A 208 1.12 5.08 -0.73
N GLY A 209 1.87 4.46 0.19
CA GLY A 209 2.67 5.22 1.16
C GLY A 209 3.72 6.09 0.47
N ALA A 210 4.29 5.64 -0.65
CA ALA A 210 5.20 6.45 -1.45
C ALA A 210 4.47 7.60 -2.16
N ILE A 211 3.21 7.40 -2.57
CA ILE A 211 2.36 8.47 -3.12
C ILE A 211 2.14 9.56 -2.07
N ALA A 212 1.81 9.18 -0.82
CA ALA A 212 1.63 10.15 0.26
C ALA A 212 2.90 11.00 0.50
N PHE A 213 4.08 10.36 0.52
CA PHE A 213 5.36 11.08 0.57
C PHE A 213 5.53 12.03 -0.63
N LEU A 214 5.26 11.58 -1.85
CA LEU A 214 5.42 12.40 -3.06
C LEU A 214 4.49 13.61 -3.08
N VAL A 215 3.23 13.44 -2.65
CA VAL A 215 2.27 14.55 -2.49
C VAL A 215 2.79 15.56 -1.46
N ALA A 216 3.23 15.10 -0.28
CA ALA A 216 3.78 15.99 0.73
C ALA A 216 5.01 16.76 0.21
N ALA A 217 5.93 16.06 -0.46
CA ALA A 217 7.15 16.62 -0.97
C ALA A 217 6.93 17.68 -2.07
N SER A 218 5.85 17.54 -2.87
CA SER A 218 5.49 18.53 -3.90
C SER A 218 4.66 19.69 -3.36
N GLU A 219 3.64 19.41 -2.54
CA GLU A 219 2.67 20.41 -2.10
C GLU A 219 3.12 21.18 -0.84
N ILE A 220 4.03 20.62 -0.05
CA ILE A 220 4.51 21.21 1.22
C ILE A 220 6.04 21.33 1.19
N PRO A 221 6.62 22.30 0.46
CA PRO A 221 8.08 22.38 0.28
C PRO A 221 8.91 22.41 1.58
N SER A 222 8.33 22.89 2.69
CA SER A 222 8.98 22.89 4.01
C SER A 222 9.22 21.49 4.57
N ILE A 223 8.41 20.48 4.20
CA ILE A 223 8.56 19.09 4.65
C ILE A 223 9.90 18.51 4.18
N ASN A 224 10.37 18.91 3.00
CA ASN A 224 11.62 18.40 2.43
C ASN A 224 12.84 18.72 3.29
N LYS A 225 12.79 19.79 4.10
CA LYS A 225 13.87 20.14 5.04
C LYS A 225 13.96 19.17 6.22
N LYS A 226 12.86 18.48 6.55
CA LYS A 226 12.73 17.51 7.64
C LYS A 226 13.08 16.07 7.23
N ILE A 227 13.30 15.81 5.94
CA ILE A 227 13.61 14.48 5.41
C ILE A 227 15.10 14.37 5.10
N ARG A 228 15.75 13.35 5.64
CA ARG A 228 17.17 13.06 5.41
C ARG A 228 17.38 12.36 4.07
N ALA A 229 16.60 11.31 3.83
CA ALA A 229 16.50 10.56 2.58
C ALA A 229 15.20 9.75 2.58
N ALA A 230 14.65 9.49 1.38
CA ALA A 230 13.46 8.67 1.19
C ALA A 230 13.77 7.48 0.27
N TYR A 231 13.32 6.29 0.67
CA TYR A 231 13.45 5.03 -0.07
C TYR A 231 12.06 4.58 -0.50
N LEU A 232 11.76 4.70 -1.80
CA LEU A 232 10.42 4.45 -2.34
C LEU A 232 10.39 3.09 -3.03
N MET A 233 9.58 2.17 -2.50
CA MET A 233 9.37 0.82 -3.02
C MET A 233 8.09 0.83 -3.89
N ALA A 234 8.23 0.53 -5.18
CA ALA A 234 7.12 0.56 -6.14
C ALA A 234 6.29 1.87 -6.11
N PRO A 235 6.90 3.07 -6.30
CA PRO A 235 6.20 4.34 -6.19
C PRO A 235 5.16 4.55 -7.31
N GLY A 236 3.91 4.77 -6.92
CA GLY A 236 2.80 5.03 -7.85
C GLY A 236 2.65 6.48 -8.29
N ALA A 237 3.71 7.12 -8.79
CA ALA A 237 3.69 8.55 -9.18
C ALA A 237 2.85 8.81 -10.45
N TYR A 238 2.95 7.91 -11.43
CA TYR A 238 2.17 7.94 -12.66
C TYR A 238 1.73 6.52 -13.02
N LEU A 239 0.43 6.28 -13.05
CA LEU A 239 -0.14 4.96 -13.28
C LEU A 239 -0.63 4.75 -14.72
N GLY A 240 -0.54 5.75 -15.60
CA GLY A 240 -1.13 5.70 -16.94
C GLY A 240 -0.50 4.67 -17.89
N SER A 241 0.68 4.13 -17.57
CA SER A 241 1.34 3.05 -18.32
C SER A 241 1.28 1.69 -17.62
N SER A 242 0.53 1.58 -16.52
CA SER A 242 0.36 0.32 -15.80
C SER A 242 -0.50 -0.64 -16.63
N TYR A 243 0.07 -1.80 -16.97
CA TYR A 243 -0.58 -2.86 -17.74
C TYR A 243 -1.11 -4.00 -16.86
N GLU A 244 -0.95 -3.89 -15.53
CA GLU A 244 -1.45 -4.90 -14.59
C GLU A 244 -2.97 -4.93 -14.63
N PRO A 245 -3.61 -6.11 -14.84
CA PRO A 245 -5.05 -6.22 -15.14
C PRO A 245 -5.95 -5.46 -14.17
N PHE A 246 -5.63 -5.50 -12.87
CA PHE A 246 -6.37 -4.79 -11.84
C PHE A 246 -6.25 -3.27 -12.00
N THR A 247 -5.03 -2.73 -12.10
CA THR A 247 -4.81 -1.30 -12.27
C THR A 247 -5.37 -0.79 -13.60
N SER A 248 -5.19 -1.52 -14.70
CA SER A 248 -5.74 -1.19 -16.01
C SER A 248 -7.28 -1.16 -16.02
N ALA A 249 -7.93 -2.00 -15.21
CA ALA A 249 -9.38 -1.98 -15.04
C ALA A 249 -9.87 -0.85 -14.12
N LEU A 250 -9.11 -0.55 -13.07
CA LEU A 250 -9.47 0.46 -12.07
C LEU A 250 -9.24 1.89 -12.57
N LEU A 251 -8.13 2.16 -13.26
CA LEU A 251 -7.70 3.50 -13.68
C LEU A 251 -8.75 4.28 -14.50
N PRO A 252 -9.46 3.68 -15.47
CA PRO A 252 -10.50 4.39 -16.22
C PRO A 252 -11.71 4.76 -15.36
N ILE A 253 -11.94 4.06 -14.24
CA ILE A 253 -13.09 4.26 -13.35
C ILE A 253 -12.78 5.32 -12.29
N LEU A 254 -11.51 5.43 -11.86
CA LEU A 254 -11.05 6.45 -10.92
C LEU A 254 -11.33 7.86 -11.47
N GLY A 255 -12.16 8.62 -10.76
CA GLY A 255 -12.54 10.00 -11.13
C GLY A 255 -13.85 10.13 -11.92
N ILE A 256 -14.53 9.03 -12.26
CA ILE A 256 -15.88 9.10 -12.83
C ILE A 256 -16.90 9.36 -11.70
N PRO A 257 -17.93 10.22 -11.88
CA PRO A 257 -18.96 10.50 -10.87
C PRO A 257 -19.65 9.27 -10.27
N ILE A 258 -19.66 8.15 -11.00
CA ILE A 258 -20.24 6.88 -10.54
C ILE A 258 -19.48 6.30 -9.33
N VAL A 259 -18.19 6.59 -9.19
CA VAL A 259 -17.39 6.19 -8.02
C VAL A 259 -17.89 6.90 -6.78
N GLY A 260 -18.17 8.21 -6.86
CA GLY A 260 -18.77 8.95 -5.73
C GLY A 260 -20.16 8.42 -5.37
N ARG A 261 -20.97 8.00 -6.35
CA ARG A 261 -22.26 7.36 -6.09
C ARG A 261 -22.11 5.98 -5.43
N LEU A 262 -21.14 5.18 -5.87
CA LEU A 262 -20.85 3.87 -5.27
C LEU A 262 -20.28 4.02 -3.85
N HIS A 263 -19.41 5.00 -3.62
CA HIS A 263 -18.91 5.36 -2.29
C HIS A 263 -20.06 5.68 -1.34
N ASN A 264 -20.99 6.55 -1.74
CA ASN A 264 -22.18 6.85 -0.94
C ASN A 264 -23.07 5.62 -0.70
N LEU A 265 -23.26 4.77 -1.72
CA LEU A 265 -24.06 3.54 -1.60
C LEU A 265 -23.43 2.53 -0.61
N LEU A 266 -22.10 2.49 -0.52
CA LEU A 266 -21.36 1.65 0.41
C LEU A 266 -21.15 2.33 1.79
N GLY A 267 -21.84 3.44 2.07
CA GLY A 267 -21.71 4.17 3.32
C GLY A 267 -20.29 4.72 3.54
N GLY A 268 -19.59 5.04 2.45
CA GLY A 268 -18.20 5.49 2.45
C GLY A 268 -17.16 4.39 2.70
N ARG A 269 -17.57 3.17 3.04
CA ARG A 269 -16.65 2.09 3.40
C ARG A 269 -16.32 1.20 2.21
N PHE A 270 -15.03 1.10 1.93
CA PHE A 270 -14.51 0.08 1.04
C PHE A 270 -13.55 -0.83 1.82
N SER A 271 -14.05 -1.98 2.26
CA SER A 271 -13.24 -3.03 2.89
C SER A 271 -12.84 -4.06 1.85
N LEU A 272 -11.54 -4.19 1.59
CA LEU A 272 -10.99 -5.29 0.78
C LEU A 272 -11.09 -6.64 1.51
N ARG A 273 -11.37 -6.63 2.82
CA ARG A 273 -11.54 -7.83 3.65
C ARG A 273 -12.91 -8.49 3.46
N ASP A 274 -13.95 -7.69 3.16
CA ASP A 274 -15.36 -8.13 3.03
C ASP A 274 -15.90 -7.95 1.60
N THR A 275 -15.20 -8.50 0.61
CA THR A 275 -15.55 -8.31 -0.82
C THR A 275 -16.48 -9.37 -1.39
N SER A 276 -16.97 -10.32 -0.58
CA SER A 276 -17.84 -11.42 -1.04
C SER A 276 -19.14 -10.91 -1.69
N ILE A 277 -19.69 -9.80 -1.20
CA ILE A 277 -20.94 -9.22 -1.70
C ILE A 277 -20.69 -8.40 -2.98
N LEU A 278 -19.66 -7.56 -2.99
CA LEU A 278 -19.39 -6.64 -4.11
C LEU A 278 -18.91 -7.39 -5.37
N THR A 279 -18.06 -8.41 -5.22
CA THR A 279 -17.58 -9.23 -6.34
C THR A 279 -18.67 -10.13 -6.92
N SER A 280 -19.54 -10.68 -6.07
CA SER A 280 -20.74 -11.41 -6.50
C SER A 280 -21.70 -10.50 -7.29
N ALA A 281 -21.85 -9.24 -6.86
CA ALA A 281 -22.70 -8.25 -7.54
C ALA A 281 -22.12 -7.75 -8.87
N LEU A 282 -20.78 -7.66 -9.01
CA LEU A 282 -20.10 -7.17 -10.22
C LEU A 282 -19.77 -8.26 -11.25
N GLY A 283 -20.03 -9.54 -10.96
CA GLY A 283 -19.81 -10.65 -11.89
C GLY A 283 -18.35 -10.87 -12.29
N ILE A 284 -17.39 -10.28 -11.58
CA ILE A 284 -15.96 -10.42 -11.87
C ILE A 284 -15.49 -11.75 -11.30
N GLY A 285 -15.51 -12.79 -12.13
CA GLY A 285 -15.04 -14.12 -11.74
C GLY A 285 -13.55 -14.13 -11.37
N ARG A 286 -13.16 -15.03 -10.46
CA ARG A 286 -11.76 -15.18 -9.97
C ARG A 286 -10.71 -15.28 -11.09
N LEU A 287 -11.08 -15.83 -12.25
CA LEU A 287 -10.24 -15.97 -13.44
C LEU A 287 -9.99 -14.65 -14.20
N ALA A 288 -10.80 -13.62 -13.97
CA ALA A 288 -10.61 -12.30 -14.59
C ALA A 288 -9.50 -11.49 -13.92
N ILE A 289 -9.20 -11.78 -12.64
CA ILE A 289 -8.21 -11.05 -11.82
C ILE A 289 -6.98 -11.92 -11.55
N CYS A 290 -7.12 -13.25 -11.54
CA CYS A 290 -6.05 -14.16 -11.20
C CYS A 290 -5.77 -15.23 -12.25
N GLN A 291 -4.49 -15.53 -12.48
CA GLN A 291 -4.07 -16.65 -13.30
C GLN A 291 -4.53 -17.99 -12.69
N PRO A 292 -4.89 -19.01 -13.52
CA PRO A 292 -5.35 -20.31 -13.03
C PRO A 292 -4.41 -20.94 -11.99
N LYS A 293 -3.08 -20.86 -12.17
CA LYS A 293 -2.08 -21.42 -11.24
C LYS A 293 -2.07 -20.70 -9.87
N ALA A 294 -2.36 -19.40 -9.80
CA ALA A 294 -2.51 -18.67 -8.52
C ALA A 294 -3.80 -19.04 -7.78
N ILE A 295 -4.90 -19.28 -8.52
CA ILE A 295 -6.15 -19.81 -7.97
C ILE A 295 -5.93 -21.22 -7.42
N ARG A 296 -5.14 -22.07 -8.09
CA ARG A 296 -4.85 -23.44 -7.60
C ARG A 296 -4.06 -23.47 -6.30
N CYS A 297 -3.28 -22.43 -5.99
CA CYS A 297 -2.41 -22.38 -4.81
C CYS A 297 -2.98 -21.48 -3.68
N GLY A 298 -4.27 -21.11 -3.72
CA GLY A 298 -4.95 -20.40 -2.61
C GLY A 298 -4.61 -18.91 -2.44
N ILE A 299 -3.71 -18.37 -3.28
CA ILE A 299 -3.17 -17.03 -3.10
C ILE A 299 -4.21 -15.95 -3.41
N CYS A 300 -5.12 -16.27 -4.33
CA CYS A 300 -6.24 -15.41 -4.68
C CYS A 300 -7.45 -15.58 -3.75
N ASP A 301 -7.36 -16.43 -2.73
CA ASP A 301 -8.35 -16.47 -1.65
C ASP A 301 -8.08 -15.36 -0.61
N VAL A 302 -6.84 -14.83 -0.57
CA VAL A 302 -6.48 -13.60 0.15
C VAL A 302 -6.58 -12.41 -0.81
N TYR A 303 -7.75 -11.80 -0.87
CA TYR A 303 -8.09 -10.73 -1.83
C TYR A 303 -7.25 -9.45 -1.70
N THR A 304 -6.46 -9.27 -0.64
CA THR A 304 -5.47 -8.17 -0.57
C THR A 304 -4.31 -8.38 -1.53
N LEU A 305 -3.99 -9.63 -1.90
CA LEU A 305 -2.92 -9.95 -2.86
C LEU A 305 -3.42 -10.02 -4.31
N ALA A 306 -4.71 -10.26 -4.55
CA ALA A 306 -5.27 -10.37 -5.90
C ALA A 306 -5.10 -9.10 -6.78
N PRO A 307 -5.14 -7.88 -6.22
CA PRO A 307 -4.79 -6.65 -6.95
C PRO A 307 -3.31 -6.50 -7.31
N TYR A 308 -2.42 -7.23 -6.63
CA TYR A 308 -0.97 -7.07 -6.74
C TYR A 308 -0.32 -8.27 -7.42
N TYR A 309 0.56 -8.00 -8.37
CA TYR A 309 1.40 -9.05 -8.93
C TYR A 309 2.40 -9.50 -7.85
N PHE A 310 2.26 -10.73 -7.35
CA PHE A 310 3.23 -11.33 -6.42
C PHE A 310 4.14 -12.30 -7.18
N ASN A 311 5.43 -12.29 -6.85
CA ASN A 311 6.37 -13.25 -7.41
C ASN A 311 6.26 -14.58 -6.66
N ARG A 312 5.76 -15.61 -7.35
CA ARG A 312 5.59 -16.94 -6.76
C ARG A 312 6.88 -17.55 -6.24
N ALA A 313 7.99 -17.37 -6.95
CA ALA A 313 9.28 -17.93 -6.54
C ALA A 313 9.83 -17.30 -5.25
N GLN A 314 9.33 -16.13 -4.86
CA GLN A 314 9.81 -15.35 -3.71
C GLN A 314 8.78 -15.27 -2.59
N THR A 315 7.59 -15.86 -2.76
CA THR A 315 6.53 -15.87 -1.74
C THR A 315 6.70 -17.11 -0.87
N ASN A 316 6.70 -16.92 0.45
CA ASN A 316 6.74 -18.06 1.37
C ASN A 316 5.35 -18.68 1.49
N TYR A 317 5.21 -19.93 1.06
CA TYR A 317 3.96 -20.71 1.14
C TYR A 317 3.91 -21.68 2.31
N VAL A 318 4.99 -21.79 3.07
CA VAL A 318 5.25 -22.96 3.94
C VAL A 318 5.43 -22.56 5.41
N SER A 319 5.61 -21.27 5.71
CA SER A 319 5.80 -20.79 7.08
C SER A 319 4.60 -19.97 7.54
N TYR A 320 3.50 -20.66 7.77
CA TYR A 320 2.67 -20.38 8.94
C TYR A 320 3.08 -21.45 9.94
N GLY A 321 3.98 -21.07 10.86
CA GLY A 321 4.38 -21.95 11.97
C GLY A 321 3.23 -22.08 12.95
#